data_AF-A0A673HE27-F1
#
_entry.id   AF-A0A673HE27-F1
#
_cell.length_a   1.000
_cell.length_b   1.000
_cell.length_c   1.000
_cell.angle_alpha   90.00
_cell.angle_beta   90.00
_cell.angle_gamma   90.00
#
_symmetry.space_group_name_H-M   'P 1'
#
loop_
_entity.id
_entity.type
_entity.pdbx_description
1 polymer ?
#
loop_
_entity_poly.entity_id
_entity_poly.type
_entity_poly.pdbx_seq_one_letter_code
_entity_poly.pdbx_strand_id
1 'polypeptide(L)'
;PEKMAGTSHIPAEEMEELREAFSKVDVDGNGHISTDELNQLFKEANLPLPGYRVREIVQELSRTMDLNQDGKITFDEFVVRDLKSSEVAKTFRKAINKKEGICSVAGTSEQSGTQHSYSEEEKVAFVNWVNKALEKDPDCQHVVPMDPSSNDLFTAVGDGIVLCKMINLSVPDTIDERTINKKKLTPFTIQENLNLALNSASAIGCHVVNIGAEDLKEGRQHLVLGLLWQVIKIGLFADIEISRNEALIALLRDGESLEDLVKLSPEELLLRWANYHLEEAGCSKINNFSSDIKDSKAYYNILNQVAPKGDEEGIPAIPIDISGIREKDDLKRAESMLEQADRLGCRQFVTATDVVRGNPKLNLAYVANLFNKYPALKKPENQDIDWSSIEGETREERTFRNWMNSLGVNPRVNHLYVDLADALVIFQLYEKIKVPVDWDKVNKPPYSKLGSNMKKLENCNYAVELGKKEAKFSLVGIAGQDLNEGNRKLTLALLWQLMRRYTLNILEDLGDGQKVNDDTIVIWVNDALTQAGKGTISGFKTIQTLT
;
A
#
# COMPACT_ATOMS: atom_id res chain seq x y z
N PRO A 1 -53.18 -3.56 -18.89
CA PRO A 1 -52.15 -2.86 -19.68
C PRO A 1 -51.91 -1.46 -19.10
N GLU A 2 -51.14 -1.39 -18.01
CA GLU A 2 -50.64 -0.13 -17.46
C GLU A 2 -49.23 0.09 -18.02
N LYS A 3 -49.06 1.23 -18.70
CA LYS A 3 -47.82 1.63 -19.37
C LYS A 3 -46.79 2.02 -18.32
N MET A 4 -45.61 1.40 -18.39
CA MET A 4 -44.37 1.85 -17.76
C MET A 4 -44.11 3.32 -18.12
N ALA A 5 -44.27 4.20 -17.13
CA ALA A 5 -43.92 5.62 -17.22
C ALA A 5 -42.61 5.83 -16.45
N GLY A 6 -41.47 5.76 -17.15
CA GLY A 6 -40.15 5.98 -16.55
C GLY A 6 -38.96 5.98 -17.51
N THR A 7 -39.10 5.52 -18.75
CA THR A 7 -37.98 5.33 -19.70
C THR A 7 -37.83 6.44 -20.75
N SER A 8 -38.45 7.60 -20.57
CA SER A 8 -38.38 8.70 -21.53
C SER A 8 -37.26 9.69 -21.18
N HIS A 9 -36.02 9.37 -21.60
CA HIS A 9 -34.87 10.23 -21.93
C HIS A 9 -33.50 9.61 -21.58
N ILE A 10 -33.20 8.40 -22.07
CA ILE A 10 -31.83 7.87 -22.09
C ILE A 10 -31.35 7.88 -23.56
N PRO A 11 -30.25 8.59 -23.91
CA PRO A 11 -29.63 8.51 -25.23
C PRO A 11 -29.30 7.06 -25.59
N ALA A 12 -29.45 6.69 -26.87
CA ALA A 12 -29.23 5.31 -27.31
C ALA A 12 -27.80 4.81 -26.99
N GLU A 13 -26.80 5.70 -27.03
CA GLU A 13 -25.41 5.39 -26.66
C GLU A 13 -25.27 5.04 -25.16
N GLU A 14 -25.91 5.80 -24.26
CA GLU A 14 -25.85 5.54 -22.81
C GLU A 14 -26.61 4.26 -22.43
N MET A 15 -27.70 3.94 -23.15
CA MET A 15 -28.41 2.68 -23.00
C MET A 15 -27.55 1.48 -23.44
N GLU A 16 -26.73 1.65 -24.48
CA GLU A 16 -25.82 0.62 -24.98
C GLU A 16 -24.63 0.42 -24.04
N GLU A 17 -24.05 1.49 -23.51
CA GLU A 17 -23.00 1.43 -22.48
C GLU A 17 -23.49 0.70 -21.21
N LEU A 18 -24.72 0.96 -20.78
CA LEU A 18 -25.32 0.29 -19.62
C LEU A 18 -25.59 -1.20 -19.90
N ARG A 19 -25.99 -1.57 -21.12
CA ARG A 19 -26.13 -2.98 -21.53
C ARG A 19 -24.79 -3.69 -21.54
N GLU A 20 -23.76 -3.04 -22.08
CA GLU A 20 -22.42 -3.60 -22.13
C GLU A 20 -21.84 -3.78 -20.71
N ALA A 21 -22.01 -2.78 -19.84
CA ALA A 21 -21.61 -2.84 -18.44
C ALA A 21 -22.34 -3.97 -17.68
N PHE A 22 -23.66 -4.14 -17.90
CA PHE A 22 -24.44 -5.20 -17.28
C PHE A 22 -23.98 -6.60 -17.73
N SER A 23 -23.78 -6.78 -19.05
CA SER A 23 -23.31 -8.05 -19.62
C SER A 23 -21.88 -8.42 -19.19
N LYS A 24 -21.05 -7.46 -18.75
CA LYS A 24 -19.69 -7.72 -18.24
C LYS A 24 -19.66 -8.24 -16.80
N VAL A 25 -20.77 -8.07 -16.07
CA VAL A 25 -20.91 -8.46 -14.66
C VAL A 25 -21.74 -9.73 -14.50
N ASP A 26 -22.72 -9.94 -15.39
CA ASP A 26 -23.45 -11.21 -15.56
C ASP A 26 -22.51 -12.26 -16.19
N VAL A 27 -21.75 -12.96 -15.34
CA VAL A 27 -20.68 -13.89 -15.76
C VAL A 27 -21.28 -15.20 -16.29
N ASP A 28 -22.42 -15.61 -15.74
CA ASP A 28 -23.12 -16.82 -16.18
C ASP A 28 -24.10 -16.57 -17.35
N GLY A 29 -24.33 -15.30 -17.71
CA GLY A 29 -25.14 -14.88 -18.85
C GLY A 29 -26.64 -15.15 -18.65
N ASN A 30 -27.09 -15.24 -17.40
CA ASN A 30 -28.45 -15.62 -17.06
C ASN A 30 -29.45 -14.45 -17.18
N GLY A 31 -28.97 -13.23 -17.48
CA GLY A 31 -29.78 -12.02 -17.63
C GLY A 31 -30.03 -11.26 -16.32
N HIS A 32 -29.39 -11.68 -15.21
CA HIS A 32 -29.51 -11.12 -13.88
C HIS A 32 -28.14 -11.04 -13.18
N ILE A 33 -27.90 -9.98 -12.42
CA ILE A 33 -26.69 -9.91 -11.57
C ILE A 33 -27.02 -10.46 -10.19
N SER A 34 -26.32 -11.50 -9.79
CA SER A 34 -26.38 -12.08 -8.44
C SER A 34 -25.49 -11.34 -7.45
N THR A 35 -25.75 -11.52 -6.16
CA THR A 35 -24.92 -10.96 -5.07
C THR A 35 -23.49 -11.51 -5.09
N ASP A 36 -23.29 -12.74 -5.57
CA ASP A 36 -21.98 -13.36 -5.70
C ASP A 36 -21.17 -12.77 -6.86
N GLU A 37 -21.78 -12.52 -8.01
CA GLU A 37 -21.14 -11.86 -9.16
C GLU A 37 -20.76 -10.41 -8.85
N LEU A 38 -21.61 -9.71 -8.10
CA LEU A 38 -21.35 -8.36 -7.62
C LEU A 38 -20.17 -8.33 -6.61
N ASN A 39 -20.13 -9.29 -5.69
CA ASN A 39 -19.01 -9.48 -4.76
C ASN A 39 -17.70 -9.78 -5.51
N GLN A 40 -17.78 -10.59 -6.55
CA GLN A 40 -16.64 -10.94 -7.39
C GLN A 40 -16.13 -9.71 -8.16
N LEU A 41 -17.02 -8.90 -8.75
CA LEU A 41 -16.65 -7.65 -9.41
C LEU A 41 -15.88 -6.70 -8.49
N PHE A 42 -16.35 -6.49 -7.25
CA PHE A 42 -15.66 -5.59 -6.30
C PHE A 42 -14.30 -6.12 -5.84
N LYS A 43 -14.15 -7.45 -5.73
CA LYS A 43 -12.86 -8.08 -5.46
C LYS A 43 -11.91 -7.94 -6.65
N GLU A 44 -12.39 -8.20 -7.87
CA GLU A 44 -11.61 -8.12 -9.11
C GLU A 44 -11.17 -6.69 -9.43
N ALA A 45 -12.01 -5.70 -9.14
CA ALA A 45 -11.69 -4.29 -9.34
C ALA A 45 -10.64 -3.75 -8.34
N ASN A 46 -10.14 -4.54 -7.40
CA ASN A 46 -9.12 -4.17 -6.42
C ASN A 46 -9.40 -2.80 -5.77
N LEU A 47 -10.68 -2.51 -5.48
CA LEU A 47 -11.06 -1.37 -4.66
C LEU A 47 -10.81 -1.80 -3.21
N PRO A 48 -9.93 -1.11 -2.45
CA PRO A 48 -9.60 -1.50 -1.08
C PRO A 48 -10.79 -1.19 -0.18
N LEU A 49 -11.77 -2.08 -0.19
CA LEU A 49 -12.97 -2.01 0.62
C LEU A 49 -12.90 -3.15 1.64
N PRO A 50 -12.91 -2.83 2.95
CA PRO A 50 -13.07 -3.85 3.99
C PRO A 50 -14.25 -4.78 3.68
N GLY A 51 -14.18 -6.05 4.04
CA GLY A 51 -15.24 -7.03 3.75
C GLY A 51 -16.62 -6.70 4.32
N TYR A 52 -16.71 -5.76 5.28
CA TYR A 52 -17.98 -5.20 5.75
C TYR A 52 -18.52 -4.10 4.83
N ARG A 53 -17.67 -3.25 4.22
CA ARG A 53 -18.05 -2.23 3.23
C ARG A 53 -18.58 -2.86 1.94
N VAL A 54 -17.96 -3.95 1.48
CA VAL A 54 -18.46 -4.70 0.32
C VAL A 54 -19.83 -5.28 0.64
N ARG A 55 -20.01 -5.89 1.81
CA ARG A 55 -21.31 -6.38 2.27
C ARG A 55 -22.36 -5.29 2.44
N GLU A 56 -22.01 -4.12 2.95
CA GLU A 56 -22.90 -2.95 3.05
C GLU A 56 -23.28 -2.39 1.68
N ILE A 57 -22.33 -2.30 0.74
CA ILE A 57 -22.60 -1.85 -0.63
C ILE A 57 -23.50 -2.86 -1.35
N VAL A 58 -23.24 -4.16 -1.20
CA VAL A 58 -24.07 -5.24 -1.75
C VAL A 58 -25.45 -5.22 -1.10
N GLN A 59 -25.55 -5.08 0.23
CA GLN A 59 -26.84 -5.00 0.94
C GLN A 59 -27.62 -3.75 0.57
N GLU A 60 -26.96 -2.60 0.43
CA GLU A 60 -27.62 -1.37 0.01
C GLU A 60 -27.98 -1.46 -1.49
N LEU A 61 -27.16 -2.06 -2.35
CA LEU A 61 -27.49 -2.35 -3.75
C LEU A 61 -28.68 -3.29 -3.87
N SER A 62 -28.71 -4.39 -3.12
CA SER A 62 -29.87 -5.28 -3.06
C SER A 62 -31.09 -4.52 -2.53
N ARG A 63 -31.00 -3.82 -1.39
CA ARG A 63 -32.13 -3.06 -0.82
C ARG A 63 -32.64 -1.94 -1.73
N THR A 64 -31.76 -1.36 -2.54
CA THR A 64 -32.07 -0.23 -3.42
C THR A 64 -32.20 -0.60 -4.89
N MET A 65 -31.99 -1.83 -5.34
CA MET A 65 -32.18 -2.20 -6.75
C MET A 65 -33.13 -3.39 -6.92
N ASP A 66 -33.16 -4.31 -5.95
CA ASP A 66 -34.05 -5.48 -5.95
C ASP A 66 -35.47 -5.05 -5.50
N LEU A 67 -36.31 -4.66 -6.46
CA LEU A 67 -37.66 -4.14 -6.21
C LEU A 67 -38.65 -5.25 -5.87
N ASN A 68 -38.39 -6.47 -6.35
CA ASN A 68 -39.23 -7.64 -6.15
C ASN A 68 -38.76 -8.53 -4.98
N GLN A 69 -37.62 -8.20 -4.34
CA GLN A 69 -36.99 -8.92 -3.23
C GLN A 69 -36.65 -10.38 -3.56
N ASP A 70 -36.30 -10.66 -4.82
CA ASP A 70 -35.96 -12.01 -5.28
C ASP A 70 -34.46 -12.35 -5.11
N GLY A 71 -33.66 -11.41 -4.62
CA GLY A 71 -32.22 -11.54 -4.41
C GLY A 71 -31.38 -11.36 -5.67
N LYS A 72 -31.98 -10.93 -6.78
CA LYS A 72 -31.34 -10.74 -8.08
C LYS A 72 -31.62 -9.33 -8.61
N ILE A 73 -30.74 -8.82 -9.47
CA ILE A 73 -30.92 -7.51 -10.10
C ILE A 73 -31.10 -7.71 -11.61
N THR A 74 -32.29 -7.41 -12.13
CA THR A 74 -32.56 -7.43 -13.58
C THR A 74 -32.01 -6.18 -14.28
N PHE A 75 -31.82 -6.25 -15.60
CA PHE A 75 -31.42 -5.09 -16.41
C PHE A 75 -32.41 -3.92 -16.30
N ASP A 76 -33.72 -4.21 -16.26
CA ASP A 76 -34.74 -3.17 -16.15
C ASP A 76 -34.72 -2.51 -14.75
N GLU A 77 -34.49 -3.26 -13.67
CA GLU A 77 -34.30 -2.71 -12.32
C GLU A 77 -33.03 -1.86 -12.21
N PHE A 78 -31.95 -2.32 -12.86
CA PHE A 78 -30.68 -1.61 -12.94
C PHE A 78 -30.84 -0.24 -13.62
N VAL A 79 -31.56 -0.18 -14.75
CA VAL A 79 -31.78 1.05 -15.52
C VAL A 79 -32.76 2.02 -14.84
N VAL A 80 -33.81 1.51 -14.17
CA VAL A 80 -34.86 2.36 -13.57
C VAL A 80 -34.33 3.24 -12.41
N ARG A 81 -33.28 2.84 -11.71
CA ARG A 81 -32.72 3.60 -10.57
C ARG A 81 -31.39 4.31 -10.82
N ASP A 82 -30.71 4.07 -11.95
CA ASP A 82 -29.46 4.76 -12.30
C ASP A 82 -29.64 6.30 -12.44
N LEU A 83 -30.89 6.76 -12.56
CA LEU A 83 -31.26 8.19 -12.62
C LEU A 83 -31.40 8.89 -11.25
N LYS A 84 -31.17 8.21 -10.11
CA LYS A 84 -31.15 8.85 -8.79
C LYS A 84 -29.80 8.65 -8.10
N SER A 85 -28.84 9.50 -8.47
CA SER A 85 -27.61 9.86 -7.74
C SER A 85 -27.44 9.15 -6.39
N SER A 86 -26.70 8.05 -6.40
CA SER A 86 -26.10 7.45 -5.22
C SER A 86 -24.65 7.11 -5.55
N GLU A 87 -23.75 7.43 -4.63
CA GLU A 87 -22.30 7.16 -4.62
C GLU A 87 -21.93 5.72 -5.06
N VAL A 88 -22.89 4.82 -4.93
CA VAL A 88 -22.87 3.42 -5.32
C VAL A 88 -22.73 3.20 -6.83
N ALA A 89 -23.50 3.90 -7.68
CA ALA A 89 -23.43 3.75 -9.14
C ALA A 89 -22.07 4.21 -9.71
N LYS A 90 -21.51 5.27 -9.13
CA LYS A 90 -20.15 5.74 -9.43
C LYS A 90 -19.10 4.70 -9.05
N THR A 91 -19.28 4.04 -7.91
CA THR A 91 -18.38 2.99 -7.42
C THR A 91 -18.44 1.74 -8.30
N PHE A 92 -19.64 1.38 -8.77
CA PHE A 92 -19.86 0.26 -9.69
C PHE A 92 -19.23 0.51 -11.07
N ARG A 93 -19.47 1.67 -11.69
CA ARG A 93 -18.80 2.05 -12.96
C ARG A 93 -17.27 2.09 -12.83
N LYS A 94 -16.75 2.59 -11.70
CA LYS A 94 -15.31 2.57 -11.40
C LYS A 94 -14.76 1.15 -11.29
N ALA A 95 -15.54 0.20 -10.76
CA ALA A 95 -15.15 -1.20 -10.65
C ALA A 95 -15.06 -1.87 -12.03
N ILE A 96 -16.03 -1.61 -12.91
CA ILE A 96 -16.07 -2.13 -14.29
C ILE A 96 -14.89 -1.60 -15.11
N ASN A 97 -14.64 -0.29 -15.08
CA ASN A 97 -13.52 0.30 -15.83
C ASN A 97 -12.15 -0.21 -15.38
N LYS A 98 -12.03 -0.65 -14.11
CA LYS A 98 -10.79 -1.24 -13.59
C LYS A 98 -10.61 -2.70 -14.01
N LYS A 99 -11.70 -3.40 -14.37
CA LYS A 99 -11.68 -4.77 -14.92
C LYS A 99 -11.15 -4.81 -16.37
N GLU A 100 -11.23 -3.72 -17.14
CA GLU A 100 -10.75 -3.69 -18.55
C GLU A 100 -9.22 -3.84 -18.71
N GLY A 101 -8.43 -3.62 -17.66
CA GLY A 101 -6.96 -3.75 -17.69
C GLY A 101 -6.41 -5.07 -17.16
N ILE A 102 -7.27 -6.08 -16.97
CA ILE A 102 -6.99 -7.25 -16.15
C ILE A 102 -7.11 -8.53 -17.00
N CYS A 103 -6.01 -9.25 -17.21
CA CYS A 103 -6.04 -10.55 -17.90
C CYS A 103 -6.56 -11.66 -16.96
N SER A 104 -7.63 -12.34 -17.35
CA SER A 104 -8.11 -13.56 -16.72
C SER A 104 -7.44 -14.78 -17.36
N VAL A 105 -6.69 -15.55 -16.58
CA VAL A 105 -6.25 -16.90 -16.99
C VAL A 105 -7.27 -17.89 -16.45
N ALA A 106 -8.00 -18.54 -17.34
CA ALA A 106 -8.88 -19.66 -17.00
C ALA A 106 -8.03 -20.90 -16.69
N GLY A 107 -7.69 -21.09 -15.40
CA GLY A 107 -7.08 -22.31 -14.90
C GLY A 107 -8.16 -23.29 -14.46
N THR A 108 -8.28 -24.43 -15.14
CA THR A 108 -9.13 -25.56 -14.74
C THR A 108 -8.51 -26.26 -13.54
N SER A 109 -8.98 -25.95 -12.35
CA SER A 109 -8.78 -26.78 -11.16
C SER A 109 -10.07 -26.86 -10.36
N GLU A 110 -10.69 -28.03 -10.39
CA GLU A 110 -11.88 -28.40 -9.60
C GLU A 110 -11.51 -28.49 -8.12
N GLN A 111 -11.45 -27.35 -7.44
CA GLN A 111 -11.72 -27.13 -6.01
C GLN A 111 -11.19 -25.73 -5.64
N SER A 112 -12.11 -24.84 -5.27
CA SER A 112 -11.86 -23.43 -4.88
C SER A 112 -11.67 -22.48 -6.07
N GLY A 113 -12.77 -22.14 -6.75
CA GLY A 113 -12.79 -21.20 -7.87
C GLY A 113 -12.70 -19.74 -7.44
N THR A 114 -11.50 -19.23 -7.18
CA THR A 114 -11.21 -17.79 -7.23
C THR A 114 -10.23 -17.51 -8.37
N GLN A 115 -10.74 -16.93 -9.46
CA GLN A 115 -9.91 -16.34 -10.51
C GLN A 115 -9.17 -15.14 -9.94
N HIS A 116 -7.85 -15.21 -9.86
CA HIS A 116 -7.01 -14.08 -9.49
C HIS A 116 -6.32 -13.54 -10.72
N SER A 117 -6.41 -12.23 -10.90
CA SER A 117 -6.02 -11.54 -12.11
C SER A 117 -4.93 -10.53 -11.81
N TYR A 118 -4.04 -10.27 -12.77
CA TYR A 118 -2.85 -9.45 -12.60
C TYR A 118 -2.61 -8.55 -13.81
N SER A 119 -1.91 -7.43 -13.59
CA SER A 119 -1.57 -6.48 -14.66
C SER A 119 -0.27 -6.89 -15.34
N GLU A 120 -0.33 -7.09 -16.65
CA GLU A 120 0.84 -7.37 -17.49
C GLU A 120 1.80 -6.18 -17.52
N GLU A 121 1.28 -4.96 -17.46
CA GLU A 121 2.05 -3.72 -17.39
C GLU A 121 2.91 -3.67 -16.12
N GLU A 122 2.33 -4.05 -14.97
CA GLU A 122 3.05 -4.14 -13.71
C GLU A 122 4.15 -5.20 -13.75
N LYS A 123 3.89 -6.37 -14.36
CA LYS A 123 4.90 -7.41 -14.55
C LYS A 123 6.08 -6.89 -15.34
N VAL A 124 5.83 -6.29 -16.50
CA VAL A 124 6.88 -5.73 -17.37
C VAL A 124 7.70 -4.67 -16.62
N ALA A 125 7.04 -3.76 -15.91
CA ALA A 125 7.68 -2.73 -15.11
C ALA A 125 8.59 -3.31 -14.02
N PHE A 126 8.12 -4.32 -13.29
CA PHE A 126 8.88 -4.93 -12.19
C PHE A 126 10.03 -5.78 -12.71
N VAL A 127 9.87 -6.51 -13.81
CA VAL A 127 10.98 -7.25 -14.44
C VAL A 127 12.10 -6.28 -14.84
N ASN A 128 11.76 -5.19 -15.53
CA ASN A 128 12.74 -4.19 -15.93
C ASN A 128 13.46 -3.57 -14.73
N TRP A 129 12.72 -3.27 -13.66
CA TRP A 129 13.30 -2.75 -12.42
C TRP A 129 14.24 -3.75 -11.75
N VAL A 130 13.82 -5.01 -11.57
CA VAL A 130 14.64 -6.05 -10.93
C VAL A 130 15.89 -6.32 -11.77
N ASN A 131 15.76 -6.43 -13.08
CA ASN A 131 16.90 -6.60 -14.00
C ASN A 131 17.90 -5.45 -13.84
N LYS A 132 17.43 -4.22 -13.71
CA LYS A 132 18.32 -3.06 -13.55
C LYS A 132 18.95 -2.99 -12.17
N ALA A 133 18.19 -3.28 -11.12
CA ALA A 133 18.63 -3.19 -9.74
C ALA A 133 19.62 -4.30 -9.36
N LEU A 134 19.42 -5.52 -9.91
CA LEU A 134 20.25 -6.69 -9.64
C LEU A 134 21.22 -7.04 -10.79
N GLU A 135 21.38 -6.15 -11.77
CA GLU A 135 22.26 -6.33 -12.95
C GLU A 135 23.69 -6.78 -12.57
N LYS A 136 24.19 -6.29 -11.44
CA LYS A 136 25.56 -6.54 -10.95
C LYS A 136 25.62 -7.48 -9.75
N ASP A 137 24.48 -8.01 -9.29
CA ASP A 137 24.45 -8.90 -8.13
C ASP A 137 24.93 -10.31 -8.52
N PRO A 138 25.97 -10.86 -7.87
CA PRO A 138 26.53 -12.16 -8.23
C PRO A 138 25.61 -13.34 -7.90
N ASP A 139 24.69 -13.18 -6.95
CA ASP A 139 23.83 -14.27 -6.47
C ASP A 139 22.55 -14.43 -7.30
N CYS A 140 22.21 -13.43 -8.15
CA CYS A 140 21.04 -13.46 -9.03
C CYS A 140 21.37 -13.72 -10.50
N GLN A 141 22.63 -13.97 -10.85
CA GLN A 141 23.07 -14.15 -12.25
C GLN A 141 22.46 -15.37 -12.96
N HIS A 142 21.93 -16.35 -12.20
CA HIS A 142 21.26 -17.51 -12.77
C HIS A 142 19.85 -17.21 -13.29
N VAL A 143 19.26 -16.07 -12.92
CA VAL A 143 17.89 -15.66 -13.28
C VAL A 143 17.81 -14.27 -13.92
N VAL A 144 18.81 -13.41 -13.71
CA VAL A 144 18.88 -12.06 -14.31
C VAL A 144 19.83 -12.07 -15.51
N PRO A 145 19.46 -11.49 -16.67
CA PRO A 145 18.22 -10.77 -16.95
C PRO A 145 17.04 -11.68 -17.31
N MET A 146 15.86 -11.37 -16.76
CA MET A 146 14.58 -12.00 -17.09
C MET A 146 13.94 -11.32 -18.33
N ASP A 147 13.19 -12.06 -19.15
CA ASP A 147 12.41 -11.47 -20.24
C ASP A 147 11.10 -10.84 -19.71
N PRO A 148 10.88 -9.51 -19.87
CA PRO A 148 9.66 -8.83 -19.40
C PRO A 148 8.36 -9.33 -20.04
N SER A 149 8.44 -9.90 -21.25
CA SER A 149 7.26 -10.43 -21.97
C SER A 149 6.85 -11.83 -21.52
N SER A 150 7.73 -12.51 -20.79
CA SER A 150 7.58 -13.91 -20.38
C SER A 150 6.99 -14.06 -18.96
N ASN A 151 6.99 -15.29 -18.46
CA ASN A 151 6.67 -15.61 -17.07
C ASN A 151 7.94 -15.82 -16.20
N ASP A 152 9.12 -15.43 -16.68
CA ASP A 152 10.41 -15.61 -15.99
C ASP A 152 10.42 -15.01 -14.60
N LEU A 153 9.70 -13.90 -14.37
CA LEU A 153 9.57 -13.30 -13.04
C LEU A 153 9.09 -14.31 -11.99
N PHE A 154 8.06 -15.08 -12.34
CA PHE A 154 7.37 -15.97 -11.41
C PHE A 154 8.19 -17.21 -11.08
N THR A 155 9.03 -17.66 -12.01
CA THR A 155 9.98 -18.75 -11.77
C THR A 155 11.24 -18.24 -11.05
N ALA A 156 11.73 -17.05 -11.38
CA ALA A 156 12.93 -16.46 -10.80
C ALA A 156 12.81 -16.15 -9.30
N VAL A 157 11.60 -15.81 -8.82
CA VAL A 157 11.37 -15.60 -7.37
C VAL A 157 11.25 -16.90 -6.58
N GLY A 158 11.06 -18.04 -7.25
CA GLY A 158 10.71 -19.31 -6.63
C GLY A 158 11.79 -19.93 -5.74
N ASP A 159 13.04 -19.47 -5.84
CA ASP A 159 14.14 -19.87 -4.94
C ASP A 159 14.32 -18.95 -3.72
N GLY A 160 13.59 -17.83 -3.67
CA GLY A 160 13.62 -16.81 -2.63
C GLY A 160 14.82 -15.85 -2.66
N ILE A 161 15.83 -16.05 -3.52
CA ILE A 161 17.04 -15.23 -3.54
C ILE A 161 16.72 -13.81 -4.03
N VAL A 162 16.01 -13.71 -5.17
CA VAL A 162 15.60 -12.41 -5.74
C VAL A 162 14.79 -11.60 -4.72
N LEU A 163 13.83 -12.23 -4.03
CA LEU A 163 13.03 -11.56 -3.02
C LEU A 163 13.87 -11.04 -1.85
N CYS A 164 14.80 -11.86 -1.33
CA CYS A 164 15.68 -11.43 -0.26
C CYS A 164 16.55 -10.23 -0.67
N LYS A 165 17.11 -10.25 -1.88
CA LYS A 165 17.92 -9.16 -2.41
C LYS A 165 17.11 -7.88 -2.61
N MET A 166 15.90 -8.00 -3.16
CA MET A 166 14.99 -6.86 -3.31
C MET A 166 14.59 -6.25 -1.97
N ILE A 167 14.42 -7.05 -0.91
CA ILE A 167 14.16 -6.54 0.44
C ILE A 167 15.33 -5.72 0.96
N ASN A 168 16.58 -6.20 0.80
CA ASN A 168 17.78 -5.45 1.19
C ASN A 168 18.01 -4.20 0.35
N LEU A 169 17.63 -4.21 -0.93
CA LEU A 169 17.66 -3.01 -1.77
C LEU A 169 16.68 -1.95 -1.28
N SER A 170 15.48 -2.35 -0.86
CA SER A 170 14.47 -1.43 -0.34
C SER A 170 14.77 -0.93 1.07
N VAL A 171 15.26 -1.82 1.94
CA VAL A 171 15.65 -1.48 3.31
C VAL A 171 16.98 -2.19 3.60
N PRO A 172 18.11 -1.47 3.53
CA PRO A 172 19.43 -2.03 3.78
C PRO A 172 19.53 -2.73 5.14
N ASP A 173 20.36 -3.77 5.20
CA ASP A 173 20.66 -4.54 6.40
C ASP A 173 19.45 -5.26 7.05
N THR A 174 18.34 -5.44 6.31
CA THR A 174 17.18 -6.21 6.81
C THR A 174 17.49 -7.70 6.90
N ILE A 175 18.16 -8.23 5.88
CA ILE A 175 18.54 -9.65 5.77
C ILE A 175 20.05 -9.74 5.78
N ASP A 176 20.60 -10.46 6.74
CA ASP A 176 22.00 -10.88 6.67
C ASP A 176 22.16 -11.89 5.53
N GLU A 177 22.80 -11.47 4.44
CA GLU A 177 22.92 -12.28 3.23
C GLU A 177 23.65 -13.61 3.44
N ARG A 178 24.40 -13.77 4.53
CA ARG A 178 25.06 -15.04 4.89
C ARG A 178 24.07 -16.13 5.25
N THR A 179 22.85 -15.75 5.62
CA THR A 179 21.75 -16.66 5.96
C THR A 179 20.97 -17.15 4.74
N ILE A 180 21.18 -16.52 3.57
CA ILE A 180 20.55 -16.93 2.32
C ILE A 180 21.28 -18.15 1.78
N ASN A 181 20.54 -19.23 1.51
CA ASN A 181 21.04 -20.40 0.82
C ASN A 181 21.25 -20.08 -0.66
N LYS A 182 22.51 -19.97 -1.10
CA LYS A 182 22.88 -19.52 -2.46
C LYS A 182 23.37 -20.65 -3.39
N LYS A 183 23.65 -21.84 -2.86
CA LYS A 183 24.28 -22.96 -3.62
C LYS A 183 23.57 -24.27 -3.35
N LYS A 184 23.47 -25.12 -4.38
CA LYS A 184 22.86 -26.47 -4.32
C LYS A 184 21.48 -26.46 -3.64
N LEU A 185 20.59 -25.68 -4.23
CA LEU A 185 19.23 -25.48 -3.73
C LEU A 185 18.45 -26.80 -3.73
N THR A 186 18.15 -27.28 -2.53
CA THR A 186 17.19 -28.36 -2.27
C THR A 186 15.80 -27.77 -2.00
N PRO A 187 14.73 -28.57 -2.10
CA PRO A 187 13.39 -28.10 -1.73
C PRO A 187 13.32 -27.51 -0.31
N PHE A 188 14.09 -28.05 0.63
CA PHE A 188 14.14 -27.55 2.01
C PHE A 188 14.84 -26.18 2.11
N THR A 189 16.00 -26.03 1.49
CA THR A 189 16.73 -24.74 1.53
C THR A 189 16.02 -23.62 0.75
N ILE A 190 15.25 -23.98 -0.28
CA ILE A 190 14.36 -23.03 -0.98
C ILE A 190 13.26 -22.56 -0.03
N GLN A 191 12.62 -23.50 0.68
CA GLN A 191 11.61 -23.17 1.68
C GLN A 191 12.17 -22.24 2.77
N GLU A 192 13.40 -22.49 3.23
CA GLU A 192 14.09 -21.61 4.19
C GLU A 192 14.28 -20.19 3.64
N ASN A 193 14.77 -20.04 2.39
CA ASN A 193 14.93 -18.74 1.75
C ASN A 193 13.60 -17.98 1.62
N LEU A 194 12.54 -18.67 1.21
CA LEU A 194 11.22 -18.06 1.02
C LEU A 194 10.60 -17.63 2.36
N ASN A 195 10.75 -18.45 3.41
CA ASN A 195 10.33 -18.07 4.76
C ASN A 195 11.15 -16.88 5.28
N LEU A 196 12.46 -16.85 5.03
CA LEU A 196 13.32 -15.73 5.36
C LEU A 196 12.83 -14.45 4.65
N ALA A 197 12.53 -14.52 3.35
CA ALA A 197 11.99 -13.40 2.60
C ALA A 197 10.64 -12.91 3.15
N LEU A 198 9.69 -13.81 3.43
CA LEU A 198 8.37 -13.47 3.96
C LEU A 198 8.44 -12.80 5.34
N ASN A 199 9.24 -13.36 6.25
CA ASN A 199 9.42 -12.81 7.59
C ASN A 199 10.11 -11.43 7.53
N SER A 200 11.09 -11.29 6.64
CA SER A 200 11.80 -10.02 6.45
C SER A 200 10.93 -8.96 5.80
N ALA A 201 10.10 -9.33 4.82
CA ALA A 201 9.09 -8.44 4.23
C ALA A 201 8.08 -7.98 5.29
N SER A 202 7.60 -8.89 6.15
CA SER A 202 6.75 -8.54 7.29
C SER A 202 7.43 -7.55 8.24
N ALA A 203 8.72 -7.76 8.55
CA ALA A 203 9.50 -6.92 9.45
C ALA A 203 9.70 -5.47 8.93
N ILE A 204 9.66 -5.27 7.61
CA ILE A 204 9.69 -3.94 6.99
C ILE A 204 8.28 -3.34 6.77
N GLY A 205 7.22 -4.04 7.21
CA GLY A 205 5.83 -3.55 7.14
C GLY A 205 5.10 -3.89 5.84
N CYS A 206 5.51 -4.95 5.13
CA CYS A 206 4.68 -5.56 4.08
C CYS A 206 3.56 -6.38 4.71
N HIS A 207 2.37 -6.30 4.12
CA HIS A 207 1.26 -7.17 4.46
C HIS A 207 1.44 -8.51 3.72
N VAL A 208 1.85 -9.52 4.47
CA VAL A 208 2.10 -10.90 3.97
C VAL A 208 1.10 -11.92 4.51
N VAL A 209 0.02 -11.46 5.15
CA VAL A 209 -1.03 -12.35 5.65
C VAL A 209 -1.70 -13.00 4.45
N ASN A 210 -1.75 -14.34 4.44
CA ASN A 210 -2.19 -15.20 3.33
C ASN A 210 -1.17 -15.38 2.19
N ILE A 211 0.12 -15.13 2.41
CA ILE A 211 1.19 -15.50 1.49
C ILE A 211 2.07 -16.55 2.16
N GLY A 212 2.00 -17.80 1.69
CA GLY A 212 2.87 -18.88 2.11
C GLY A 212 4.12 -18.99 1.24
N ALA A 213 5.16 -19.63 1.76
CA ALA A 213 6.36 -19.91 0.97
C ALA A 213 6.05 -20.83 -0.23
N GLU A 214 5.11 -21.77 -0.12
CA GLU A 214 4.72 -22.60 -1.27
C GLU A 214 4.03 -21.77 -2.37
N ASP A 215 3.23 -20.75 -2.02
CA ASP A 215 2.60 -19.86 -3.00
C ASP A 215 3.65 -19.11 -3.85
N LEU A 216 4.75 -18.69 -3.22
CA LEU A 216 5.86 -18.02 -3.89
C LEU A 216 6.71 -18.99 -4.72
N LYS A 217 6.91 -20.22 -4.21
CA LYS A 217 7.61 -21.30 -4.92
C LYS A 217 6.88 -21.74 -6.18
N GLU A 218 5.55 -21.80 -6.12
CA GLU A 218 4.68 -22.06 -7.28
C GLU A 218 4.59 -20.87 -8.25
N GLY A 219 5.11 -19.70 -7.85
CA GLY A 219 5.07 -18.49 -8.69
C GLY A 219 3.66 -17.91 -8.84
N ARG A 220 2.81 -17.98 -7.81
CA ARG A 220 1.43 -17.45 -7.87
C ARG A 220 1.44 -15.96 -8.19
N GLN A 221 1.03 -15.64 -9.42
CA GLN A 221 1.34 -14.38 -10.08
C GLN A 221 0.89 -13.14 -9.30
N HIS A 222 -0.35 -13.13 -8.82
CA HIS A 222 -0.93 -12.03 -8.06
C HIS A 222 -0.25 -11.82 -6.69
N LEU A 223 0.19 -12.90 -6.02
CA LEU A 223 0.89 -12.82 -4.73
C LEU A 223 2.32 -12.33 -4.91
N VAL A 224 3.02 -12.84 -5.93
CA VAL A 224 4.38 -12.40 -6.29
C VAL A 224 4.39 -10.91 -6.64
N LEU A 225 3.52 -10.47 -7.55
CA LEU A 225 3.45 -9.05 -7.95
C LEU A 225 3.00 -8.14 -6.80
N GLY A 226 2.05 -8.61 -5.98
CA GLY A 226 1.59 -7.89 -4.80
C GLY A 226 2.71 -7.68 -3.77
N LEU A 227 3.48 -8.73 -3.47
CA LEU A 227 4.60 -8.67 -2.54
C LEU A 227 5.75 -7.81 -3.09
N LEU A 228 6.17 -8.04 -4.34
CA LEU A 228 7.22 -7.26 -5.00
C LEU A 228 6.87 -5.78 -5.02
N TRP A 229 5.63 -5.42 -5.35
CA TRP A 229 5.20 -4.03 -5.30
C TRP A 229 5.34 -3.43 -3.90
N GLN A 230 4.88 -4.13 -2.86
CA GLN A 230 4.99 -3.62 -1.49
C GLN A 230 6.44 -3.37 -1.10
N VAL A 231 7.35 -4.29 -1.45
CA VAL A 231 8.79 -4.15 -1.20
C VAL A 231 9.36 -2.96 -1.99
N ILE A 232 9.09 -2.86 -3.29
CA ILE A 232 9.56 -1.76 -4.15
C ILE A 232 9.05 -0.41 -3.62
N LYS A 233 7.76 -0.33 -3.28
CA LYS A 233 7.12 0.90 -2.78
C LYS A 233 7.78 1.39 -1.50
N ILE A 234 8.11 0.49 -0.57
CA ILE A 234 8.82 0.86 0.67
C ILE A 234 10.17 1.49 0.35
N GLY A 235 10.95 0.90 -0.57
CA GLY A 235 12.24 1.44 -0.97
C GLY A 235 12.13 2.79 -1.67
N LEU A 236 11.19 2.94 -2.61
CA LEU A 236 10.97 4.19 -3.33
C LEU A 236 10.58 5.34 -2.41
N PHE A 237 9.85 5.07 -1.33
CA PHE A 237 9.32 6.10 -0.43
C PHE A 237 10.20 6.32 0.80
N ALA A 238 11.27 5.54 0.96
CA ALA A 238 12.12 5.61 2.14
C ALA A 238 12.70 7.01 2.37
N ASP A 239 13.08 7.73 1.30
CA ASP A 239 13.70 9.07 1.40
C ASP A 239 12.72 10.22 1.14
N ILE A 240 11.43 9.91 0.98
CA ILE A 240 10.35 10.88 0.78
C ILE A 240 9.73 11.22 2.15
N GLU A 241 10.60 11.68 3.06
CA GLU A 241 10.24 12.07 4.41
C GLU A 241 11.18 13.21 4.85
N ILE A 242 10.63 14.21 5.56
CA ILE A 242 11.37 15.42 5.95
C ILE A 242 12.57 15.08 6.85
N SER A 243 12.46 14.05 7.69
CA SER A 243 13.53 13.59 8.59
C SER A 243 14.76 13.05 7.86
N ARG A 244 14.62 12.63 6.59
CA ARG A 244 15.69 12.12 5.73
C ARG A 244 16.10 13.12 4.65
N ASN A 245 15.16 13.91 4.17
CA ASN A 245 15.38 14.93 3.16
C ASN A 245 14.82 16.28 3.62
N GLU A 246 15.67 17.05 4.31
CA GLU A 246 15.31 18.37 4.84
C GLU A 246 14.89 19.38 3.75
N ALA A 247 15.28 19.15 2.49
CA ALA A 247 14.90 20.03 1.38
C ALA A 247 13.38 20.02 1.13
N LEU A 248 12.67 18.99 1.57
CA LEU A 248 11.20 18.91 1.52
C LEU A 248 10.52 20.06 2.28
N ILE A 249 11.20 20.71 3.22
CA ILE A 249 10.69 21.89 3.93
C ILE A 249 10.36 23.04 2.95
N ALA A 250 11.03 23.11 1.80
CA ALA A 250 10.72 24.08 0.75
C ALA A 250 9.29 23.93 0.20
N LEU A 251 8.63 22.80 0.44
CA LEU A 251 7.24 22.56 0.04
C LEU A 251 6.23 23.21 0.99
N LEU A 252 6.64 23.76 2.14
CA LEU A 252 5.74 24.42 3.08
C LEU A 252 5.00 25.59 2.41
N ARG A 253 3.69 25.70 2.65
CA ARG A 253 2.82 26.73 2.07
C ARG A 253 2.58 27.84 3.08
N ASP A 254 2.20 29.00 2.58
CA ASP A 254 1.84 30.14 3.43
C ASP A 254 0.73 29.78 4.41
N GLY A 255 0.99 29.97 5.71
CA GLY A 255 0.05 29.69 6.80
C GLY A 255 0.01 28.25 7.28
N GLU A 256 0.87 27.37 6.76
CA GLU A 256 1.01 25.99 7.21
C GLU A 256 2.15 25.83 8.21
N SER A 257 1.97 24.96 9.21
CA SER A 257 3.03 24.61 10.15
C SER A 257 3.88 23.44 9.63
N LEU A 258 5.11 23.31 10.12
CA LEU A 258 5.94 22.16 9.79
C LEU A 258 5.28 20.83 10.18
N GLU A 259 4.55 20.80 11.30
CA GLU A 259 3.81 19.62 11.73
C GLU A 259 2.76 19.18 10.70
N ASP A 260 2.14 20.12 9.99
CA ASP A 260 1.15 19.78 8.96
C ASP A 260 1.80 19.16 7.74
N LEU A 261 3.01 19.59 7.39
CA LEU A 261 3.81 18.98 6.33
C LEU A 261 4.30 17.58 6.72
N VAL A 262 4.71 17.38 7.97
CA VAL A 262 5.14 16.07 8.51
C VAL A 262 3.99 15.06 8.54
N LYS A 263 2.72 15.50 8.63
CA LYS A 263 1.56 14.60 8.62
C LYS A 263 1.25 14.02 7.25
N LEU A 264 1.82 14.55 6.17
CA LEU A 264 1.53 14.12 4.82
C LEU A 264 2.16 12.76 4.53
N SER A 265 1.38 11.89 3.89
CA SER A 265 1.90 10.64 3.32
C SER A 265 2.94 10.92 2.23
N PRO A 266 3.85 9.95 1.94
CA PRO A 266 4.80 10.09 0.84
C PRO A 266 4.14 10.40 -0.50
N GLU A 267 2.94 9.85 -0.77
CA GLU A 267 2.17 10.16 -1.98
C GLU A 267 1.72 11.62 -2.05
N GLU A 268 1.27 12.18 -0.92
CA GLU A 268 0.85 13.58 -0.82
C GLU A 268 2.06 14.53 -0.92
N LEU A 269 3.21 14.16 -0.33
CA LEU A 269 4.47 14.88 -0.47
C LEU A 269 4.94 14.90 -1.94
N LEU A 270 4.88 13.76 -2.64
CA LEU A 270 5.20 13.70 -4.07
C LEU A 270 4.26 14.55 -4.92
N LEU A 271 2.95 14.52 -4.64
CA LEU A 271 2.00 15.36 -5.35
C LEU A 271 2.27 16.85 -5.11
N ARG A 272 2.66 17.19 -3.88
CA ARG A 272 3.03 18.55 -3.51
C ARG A 272 4.33 19.01 -4.16
N TRP A 273 5.32 18.13 -4.22
CA TRP A 273 6.57 18.33 -4.94
C TRP A 273 6.37 18.53 -6.44
N ALA A 274 5.56 17.67 -7.08
CA ALA A 274 5.25 17.80 -8.49
C ALA A 274 4.56 19.14 -8.79
N ASN A 275 3.61 19.54 -7.94
CA ASN A 275 2.93 20.82 -8.06
C ASN A 275 3.83 22.03 -7.80
N TYR A 276 4.77 21.94 -6.87
CA TYR A 276 5.77 22.98 -6.66
C TYR A 276 6.53 23.30 -7.96
N HIS A 277 7.04 22.27 -8.64
CA HIS A 277 7.74 22.45 -9.92
C HIS A 277 6.83 22.89 -11.07
N LEU A 278 5.58 22.42 -11.10
CA LEU A 278 4.60 22.88 -12.09
C LEU A 278 4.26 24.36 -11.91
N GLU A 279 4.11 24.82 -10.67
CA GLU A 279 3.83 26.22 -10.35
C GLU A 279 5.00 27.13 -10.75
N GLU A 280 6.24 26.72 -10.47
CA GLU A 280 7.45 27.42 -10.93
C GLU A 280 7.57 27.44 -12.46
N ALA A 281 7.03 26.43 -13.15
CA ALA A 281 6.92 26.40 -14.61
C ALA A 281 5.74 27.21 -15.18
N GLY A 282 4.93 27.85 -14.33
CA GLY A 282 3.72 28.58 -14.74
C GLY A 282 2.60 27.66 -15.26
N CYS A 283 2.60 26.38 -14.87
CA CYS A 283 1.63 25.37 -15.28
C CYS A 283 0.53 25.16 -14.23
N SER A 284 -0.60 24.61 -14.67
CA SER A 284 -1.70 24.23 -13.78
C SER A 284 -1.30 23.06 -12.86
N LYS A 285 -1.81 23.09 -11.62
CA LYS A 285 -1.62 22.00 -10.66
C LYS A 285 -2.34 20.72 -11.08
N ILE A 286 -1.76 19.59 -10.72
CA ILE A 286 -2.36 18.25 -10.81
C ILE A 286 -2.87 17.79 -9.44
N ASN A 287 -3.88 16.93 -9.44
CA ASN A 287 -4.48 16.38 -8.22
C ASN A 287 -4.23 14.87 -8.06
N ASN A 288 -3.70 14.21 -9.09
CA ASN A 288 -3.42 12.78 -9.11
C ASN A 288 -2.35 12.43 -10.16
N PHE A 289 -1.75 11.25 -10.01
CA PHE A 289 -0.84 10.67 -11.00
C PHE A 289 -1.55 9.67 -11.93
N SER A 290 -2.80 9.94 -12.30
CA SER A 290 -3.57 9.13 -13.24
C SER A 290 -4.17 9.96 -14.37
N SER A 291 -5.34 10.56 -14.19
CA SER A 291 -6.02 11.35 -15.24
C SER A 291 -5.26 12.62 -15.62
N ASP A 292 -4.60 13.26 -14.65
CA ASP A 292 -4.04 14.60 -14.83
C ASP A 292 -2.67 14.56 -15.54
N ILE A 293 -2.10 13.38 -15.73
CA ILE A 293 -0.78 13.17 -16.36
C ILE A 293 -0.85 12.44 -17.71
N LYS A 294 -2.04 12.00 -18.15
CA LYS A 294 -2.21 11.15 -19.36
C LYS A 294 -1.65 11.79 -20.61
N ASP A 295 -1.75 13.11 -20.66
CA ASP A 295 -1.31 13.91 -21.80
C ASP A 295 0.20 14.18 -21.79
N SER A 296 0.96 13.69 -20.80
CA SER A 296 2.41 13.87 -20.62
C SER A 296 2.90 15.31 -20.50
N LYS A 297 2.04 16.33 -20.55
CA LYS A 297 2.47 17.74 -20.50
C LYS A 297 2.98 18.11 -19.12
N ALA A 298 2.32 17.63 -18.06
CA ALA A 298 2.81 17.81 -16.69
C ALA A 298 4.23 17.23 -16.54
N TYR A 299 4.47 16.02 -17.06
CA TYR A 299 5.79 15.39 -17.00
C TYR A 299 6.88 16.13 -17.77
N TYR A 300 6.60 16.66 -18.97
CA TYR A 300 7.58 17.49 -19.67
C TYR A 300 8.03 18.70 -18.85
N ASN A 301 7.08 19.39 -18.22
CA ASN A 301 7.38 20.57 -17.42
C ASN A 301 8.15 20.21 -16.15
N ILE A 302 7.77 19.13 -15.46
CA ILE A 302 8.50 18.63 -14.30
C ILE A 302 9.93 18.22 -14.70
N LEU A 303 10.10 17.41 -15.75
CA LEU A 303 11.42 17.00 -16.25
C LEU A 303 12.30 18.20 -16.57
N ASN A 304 11.74 19.21 -17.25
CA ASN A 304 12.49 20.42 -17.55
C ASN A 304 12.87 21.20 -16.29
N GLN A 305 12.04 21.25 -15.26
CA GLN A 305 12.37 21.97 -14.01
C GLN A 305 13.44 21.23 -13.19
N VAL A 306 13.33 19.91 -13.07
CA VAL A 306 14.21 19.12 -12.18
C VAL A 306 15.56 18.79 -12.82
N ALA A 307 15.67 18.85 -14.15
CA ALA A 307 16.90 18.53 -14.85
C ALA A 307 18.02 19.52 -14.50
N PRO A 308 19.25 19.03 -14.18
CA PRO A 308 20.39 19.88 -13.85
C PRO A 308 20.66 20.94 -14.92
N LYS A 309 20.72 22.21 -14.50
CA LYS A 309 20.97 23.35 -15.40
C LYS A 309 22.44 23.68 -15.60
N GLY A 310 23.34 23.08 -14.81
CA GLY A 310 24.77 23.37 -14.82
C GLY A 310 25.16 24.59 -13.97
N ASP A 311 24.25 25.05 -13.10
CA ASP A 311 24.48 26.18 -12.21
C ASP A 311 25.26 25.78 -10.94
N GLU A 312 25.36 24.47 -10.66
CA GLU A 312 26.03 23.91 -9.49
C GLU A 312 27.41 23.34 -9.86
N GLU A 313 28.41 23.63 -9.03
CA GLU A 313 29.80 23.28 -9.28
C GLU A 313 29.99 21.75 -9.36
N GLY A 314 30.47 21.26 -10.50
CA GLY A 314 30.72 19.83 -10.72
C GLY A 314 29.54 19.01 -11.26
N ILE A 315 28.35 19.61 -11.45
CA ILE A 315 27.18 18.93 -12.03
C ILE A 315 26.97 19.39 -13.47
N PRO A 316 27.18 18.53 -14.48
CA PRO A 316 26.98 18.91 -15.87
C PRO A 316 25.51 19.17 -16.17
N ALA A 317 25.25 20.16 -17.03
CA ALA A 317 23.89 20.44 -17.50
C ALA A 317 23.35 19.26 -18.34
N ILE A 318 22.11 18.86 -18.07
CA ILE A 318 21.39 17.85 -18.86
C ILE A 318 20.18 18.54 -19.52
N PRO A 319 20.32 19.04 -20.77
CA PRO A 319 19.27 19.84 -21.39
C PRO A 319 18.11 18.95 -21.83
N ILE A 320 16.89 19.22 -21.38
CA ILE A 320 15.67 18.51 -21.79
C ILE A 320 15.08 19.16 -23.03
N ASP A 321 14.81 18.37 -24.07
CA ASP A 321 14.08 18.86 -25.24
C ASP A 321 12.57 18.88 -24.96
N ILE A 322 12.02 20.08 -24.81
CA ILE A 322 10.58 20.30 -24.59
C ILE A 322 9.77 20.39 -25.89
N SER A 323 10.41 20.33 -27.06
CA SER A 323 9.72 20.47 -28.35
C SER A 323 8.64 19.40 -28.56
N GLY A 324 8.86 18.20 -28.01
CA GLY A 324 7.92 17.07 -28.01
C GLY A 324 6.58 17.37 -27.35
N ILE A 325 6.46 18.40 -26.51
CA ILE A 325 5.18 18.80 -25.90
C ILE A 325 4.12 19.20 -26.95
N ARG A 326 4.55 19.60 -28.15
CA ARG A 326 3.69 20.00 -29.28
C ARG A 326 3.18 18.82 -30.11
N GLU A 327 3.69 17.61 -29.87
CA GLU A 327 3.21 16.41 -30.52
C GLU A 327 1.71 16.23 -30.23
N LYS A 328 0.93 15.90 -31.26
CA LYS A 328 -0.53 15.82 -31.13
C LYS A 328 -0.97 14.45 -30.62
N ASP A 329 -0.23 13.42 -30.98
CA ASP A 329 -0.48 12.05 -30.56
C ASP A 329 0.03 11.83 -29.13
N ASP A 330 -0.86 11.50 -28.20
CA ASP A 330 -0.52 11.35 -26.78
C ASP A 330 0.50 10.23 -26.54
N LEU A 331 0.47 9.15 -27.33
CA LEU A 331 1.39 8.02 -27.18
C LEU A 331 2.78 8.38 -27.67
N LYS A 332 2.89 9.05 -28.81
CA LYS A 332 4.18 9.57 -29.31
C LYS A 332 4.75 10.64 -28.39
N ARG A 333 3.89 11.50 -27.84
CA ARG A 333 4.27 12.52 -26.87
C ARG A 333 4.80 11.91 -25.58
N ALA A 334 4.16 10.85 -25.08
CA ALA A 334 4.59 10.08 -23.92
C ALA A 334 5.92 9.37 -24.18
N GLU A 335 6.12 8.74 -25.34
CA GLU A 335 7.40 8.10 -25.68
C GLU A 335 8.53 9.13 -25.73
N SER A 336 8.30 10.25 -26.42
CA SER A 336 9.28 11.35 -26.49
C SER A 336 9.61 11.91 -25.09
N MET A 337 8.63 11.93 -24.17
CA MET A 337 8.84 12.34 -22.78
C MET A 337 9.73 11.33 -22.04
N LEU A 338 9.51 10.04 -22.25
CA LEU A 338 10.32 8.97 -21.65
C LEU A 338 11.74 8.91 -22.21
N GLU A 339 11.95 9.28 -23.47
CA GLU A 339 13.30 9.49 -24.03
C GLU A 339 14.03 10.61 -23.28
N GLN A 340 13.35 11.71 -22.94
CA GLN A 340 13.95 12.75 -22.11
C GLN A 340 14.22 12.28 -20.68
N ALA A 341 13.33 11.47 -20.10
CA ALA A 341 13.54 10.86 -18.80
C ALA A 341 14.74 9.90 -18.79
N ASP A 342 14.99 9.19 -19.90
CA ASP A 342 16.14 8.28 -20.04
C ASP A 342 17.48 9.01 -19.98
N ARG A 343 17.53 10.26 -20.48
CA ARG A 343 18.71 11.12 -20.38
C ARG A 343 19.07 11.50 -18.94
N LEU A 344 18.08 11.50 -18.05
CA LEU A 344 18.27 11.64 -16.60
C LEU A 344 18.53 10.30 -15.91
N GLY A 345 18.44 9.18 -16.64
CA GLY A 345 18.45 7.83 -16.09
C GLY A 345 17.19 7.50 -15.30
N CYS A 346 16.08 8.17 -15.58
CA CYS A 346 14.80 8.06 -14.85
C CYS A 346 13.72 7.28 -15.58
N ARG A 347 13.99 6.74 -16.78
CA ARG A 347 13.06 5.86 -17.53
C ARG A 347 12.93 4.50 -16.86
N GLN A 348 12.12 4.44 -15.80
CA GLN A 348 11.84 3.25 -14.99
C GLN A 348 10.33 3.19 -14.68
N PHE A 349 9.81 1.99 -14.42
CA PHE A 349 8.42 1.68 -14.05
C PHE A 349 7.32 1.93 -15.08
N VAL A 350 7.43 2.93 -15.95
CA VAL A 350 6.37 3.29 -16.92
C VAL A 350 6.82 3.13 -18.36
N THR A 351 5.90 2.65 -19.20
CA THR A 351 5.95 2.75 -20.65
C THR A 351 5.07 3.91 -21.15
N ALA A 352 5.21 4.30 -22.42
CA ALA A 352 4.36 5.33 -23.01
C ALA A 352 2.87 5.00 -22.90
N THR A 353 2.53 3.72 -23.07
CA THR A 353 1.17 3.20 -22.90
C THR A 353 0.66 3.37 -21.47
N ASP A 354 1.50 3.15 -20.46
CA ASP A 354 1.11 3.27 -19.04
C ASP A 354 0.83 4.72 -18.63
N VAL A 355 1.59 5.66 -19.20
CA VAL A 355 1.37 7.09 -19.03
C VAL A 355 0.03 7.48 -19.64
N VAL A 356 -0.21 7.13 -20.92
CA VAL A 356 -1.46 7.49 -21.62
C VAL A 356 -2.68 6.79 -21.02
N ARG A 357 -2.53 5.57 -20.49
CA ARG A 357 -3.61 4.89 -19.75
C ARG A 357 -3.83 5.49 -18.37
N GLY A 358 -2.86 6.20 -17.82
CA GLY A 358 -2.93 6.82 -16.49
C GLY A 358 -2.87 5.79 -15.37
N ASN A 359 -2.01 4.77 -15.49
CA ASN A 359 -1.83 3.75 -14.44
C ASN A 359 -1.28 4.41 -13.16
N PRO A 360 -2.08 4.56 -12.08
CA PRO A 360 -1.68 5.37 -10.93
C PRO A 360 -0.46 4.81 -10.20
N LYS A 361 -0.31 3.49 -10.18
CA LYS A 361 0.75 2.78 -9.44
C LYS A 361 2.11 2.98 -10.11
N LEU A 362 2.17 2.74 -11.42
CA LEU A 362 3.40 2.87 -12.20
C LEU A 362 3.82 4.34 -12.32
N ASN A 363 2.85 5.24 -12.55
CA ASN A 363 3.12 6.68 -12.61
C ASN A 363 3.64 7.23 -11.27
N LEU A 364 3.06 6.82 -10.15
CA LEU A 364 3.56 7.17 -8.83
C LEU A 364 4.99 6.64 -8.60
N ALA A 365 5.29 5.42 -9.03
CA ALA A 365 6.65 4.86 -8.93
C ALA A 365 7.67 5.61 -9.79
N TYR A 366 7.27 6.00 -11.00
CA TYR A 366 8.08 6.85 -11.89
C TYR A 366 8.39 8.20 -11.26
N VAL A 367 7.38 8.87 -10.70
CA VAL A 367 7.53 10.17 -10.02
C VAL A 367 8.41 10.05 -8.78
N ALA A 368 8.24 8.99 -7.99
CA ALA A 368 9.09 8.71 -6.82
C ALA A 368 10.55 8.50 -7.23
N ASN A 369 10.81 7.72 -8.28
CA ASN A 369 12.16 7.52 -8.81
C ASN A 369 12.77 8.82 -9.33
N LEU A 370 11.97 9.68 -9.98
CA LEU A 370 12.42 10.99 -10.43
C LEU A 370 12.78 11.91 -9.24
N PHE A 371 11.93 11.95 -8.20
CA PHE A 371 12.20 12.70 -6.97
C PHE A 371 13.49 12.22 -6.29
N ASN A 372 13.65 10.90 -6.10
CA ASN A 372 14.82 10.35 -5.41
C ASN A 372 16.14 10.68 -6.11
N LYS A 373 16.13 10.82 -7.45
CA LYS A 373 17.32 11.20 -8.23
C LYS A 373 17.50 12.71 -8.34
N TYR A 374 16.42 13.45 -8.54
CA TYR A 374 16.45 14.90 -8.77
C TYR A 374 15.34 15.60 -7.98
N PRO A 375 15.49 15.78 -6.65
CA PRO A 375 14.53 16.54 -5.86
C PRO A 375 14.41 17.98 -6.35
N ALA A 376 15.53 18.58 -6.75
CA ALA A 376 15.61 19.97 -7.22
C ALA A 376 14.98 20.99 -6.25
N LEU A 377 15.07 20.73 -4.95
CA LEU A 377 14.62 21.62 -3.89
C LEU A 377 15.83 22.28 -3.23
N LYS A 378 15.76 23.58 -2.98
CA LYS A 378 16.78 24.31 -2.22
C LYS A 378 16.30 24.47 -0.78
N LYS A 379 17.16 24.12 0.18
CA LYS A 379 16.87 24.33 1.60
C LYS A 379 16.67 25.83 1.84
N PRO A 380 15.57 26.27 2.45
CA PRO A 380 15.39 27.68 2.80
C PRO A 380 16.46 28.10 3.82
N GLU A 381 17.19 29.18 3.53
CA GLU A 381 18.36 29.62 4.32
C GLU A 381 18.00 30.19 5.71
N ASN A 382 16.78 30.71 5.89
CA ASN A 382 16.39 31.44 7.10
C ASN A 382 14.90 31.28 7.42
N GLN A 383 14.58 30.28 8.23
CA GLN A 383 13.38 30.29 9.05
C GLN A 383 13.79 29.82 10.45
N ASP A 384 13.22 30.42 11.50
CA ASP A 384 13.27 29.95 12.89
C ASP A 384 12.51 28.61 13.01
N ILE A 385 12.93 27.61 12.22
CA ILE A 385 12.35 26.28 12.22
C ILE A 385 12.91 25.57 13.43
N ASP A 386 12.01 25.17 14.32
CA ASP A 386 12.37 24.33 15.45
C ASP A 386 12.70 22.92 14.97
N TRP A 387 13.98 22.71 14.63
CA TRP A 387 14.52 21.41 14.20
C TRP A 387 14.35 20.30 15.25
N SER A 388 14.11 20.64 16.53
CA SER A 388 13.86 19.64 17.56
C SER A 388 12.54 18.88 17.37
N SER A 389 11.60 19.44 16.58
CA SER A 389 10.36 18.78 16.19
C SER A 389 10.53 17.74 15.07
N ILE A 390 11.67 17.74 14.36
CA ILE A 390 12.02 16.81 13.28
C ILE A 390 12.96 15.70 13.79
N GLU A 391 12.73 15.22 15.01
CA GLU A 391 13.39 13.96 15.40
C GLU A 391 12.86 12.84 14.51
N GLY A 392 13.76 12.19 13.77
CA GLY A 392 13.43 11.01 12.99
C GLY A 392 12.89 9.87 13.87
N GLU A 393 12.15 8.98 13.24
CA GLU A 393 11.53 7.83 13.91
C GLU A 393 12.56 6.97 14.66
N THR A 394 12.32 6.74 15.95
CA THR A 394 13.15 5.85 16.77
C THR A 394 13.00 4.40 16.32
N ARG A 395 13.95 3.53 16.72
CA ARG A 395 13.88 2.09 16.40
C ARG A 395 12.60 1.44 16.95
N GLU A 396 12.16 1.84 18.14
CA GLU A 396 10.93 1.30 18.77
C GLU A 396 9.69 1.73 17.98
N GLU A 397 9.58 3.01 17.64
CA GLU A 397 8.49 3.55 16.81
C GLU A 397 8.38 2.81 15.47
N ARG A 398 9.52 2.65 14.77
CA ARG A 398 9.57 1.91 13.51
C ARG A 398 9.12 0.46 13.66
N THR A 399 9.49 -0.18 14.76
CA THR A 399 9.11 -1.57 15.06
C THR A 399 7.59 -1.68 15.22
N PHE A 400 6.96 -0.77 15.98
CA PHE A 400 5.51 -0.77 16.13
C PHE A 400 4.79 -0.43 14.84
N ARG A 401 5.27 0.56 14.07
CA ARG A 401 4.71 0.93 12.77
C ARG A 401 4.73 -0.25 11.80
N ASN A 402 5.87 -0.91 11.65
CA ASN A 402 6.01 -2.06 10.76
C ASN A 402 5.14 -3.24 11.21
N TRP A 403 5.07 -3.51 12.52
CA TRP A 403 4.20 -4.53 13.08
C TRP A 403 2.71 -4.25 12.76
N MET A 404 2.23 -3.03 12.98
CA MET A 404 0.83 -2.70 12.64
C MET A 404 0.56 -2.82 11.14
N ASN A 405 1.45 -2.30 10.30
CA ASN A 405 1.30 -2.37 8.85
C ASN A 405 1.34 -3.81 8.32
N SER A 406 2.15 -4.69 8.92
CA SER A 406 2.19 -6.10 8.51
C SER A 406 0.91 -6.85 8.84
N LEU A 407 0.20 -6.45 9.92
CA LEU A 407 -1.15 -6.96 10.25
C LEU A 407 -2.25 -6.50 9.27
N GLY A 408 -1.94 -5.56 8.37
CA GLY A 408 -2.85 -5.08 7.33
C GLY A 408 -3.89 -4.09 7.85
N VAL A 409 -3.50 -3.19 8.75
CA VAL A 409 -4.37 -2.10 9.22
C VAL A 409 -4.66 -1.09 8.10
N ASN A 410 -5.81 -0.44 8.16
CA ASN A 410 -6.25 0.57 7.20
C ASN A 410 -6.83 1.80 7.93
N PRO A 411 -6.32 3.03 7.70
CA PRO A 411 -5.24 3.40 6.77
C PRO A 411 -3.87 2.83 7.16
N ARG A 412 -2.95 2.80 6.20
CA ARG A 412 -1.54 2.46 6.46
C ARG A 412 -0.96 3.50 7.41
N VAL A 413 -0.22 3.04 8.41
CA VAL A 413 0.40 3.93 9.40
C VAL A 413 1.73 4.44 8.86
N ASN A 414 1.82 5.75 8.67
CA ASN A 414 3.02 6.47 8.30
C ASN A 414 3.63 7.16 9.53
N HIS A 415 2.80 7.86 10.32
CA HIS A 415 3.20 8.62 11.50
C HIS A 415 2.39 8.18 12.72
N LEU A 416 3.02 7.42 13.63
CA LEU A 416 2.36 6.79 14.78
C LEU A 416 1.44 7.72 15.56
N TYR A 417 1.92 8.91 15.93
CA TYR A 417 1.20 9.80 16.85
C TYR A 417 0.08 10.59 16.19
N VAL A 418 0.06 10.64 14.87
CA VAL A 418 -0.96 11.32 14.07
C VAL A 418 -2.02 10.31 13.65
N ASP A 419 -1.59 9.19 13.09
CA ASP A 419 -2.47 8.19 12.48
C ASP A 419 -3.27 7.39 13.51
N LEU A 420 -2.82 7.36 14.78
CA LEU A 420 -3.53 6.70 15.87
C LEU A 420 -4.41 7.67 16.68
N ALA A 421 -4.39 8.97 16.38
CA ALA A 421 -5.05 10.01 17.19
C ALA A 421 -6.58 9.95 17.17
N ASP A 422 -7.19 9.18 16.26
CA ASP A 422 -8.64 8.90 16.22
C ASP A 422 -9.01 7.47 16.69
N ALA A 423 -8.01 6.71 17.12
CA ALA A 423 -8.06 5.32 17.58
C ALA A 423 -8.62 4.28 16.59
N LEU A 424 -8.88 4.61 15.32
CA LEU A 424 -9.45 3.65 14.36
C LEU A 424 -8.52 2.48 14.06
N VAL A 425 -7.22 2.75 13.96
CA VAL A 425 -6.19 1.71 13.82
C VAL A 425 -6.13 0.86 15.09
N ILE A 426 -6.23 1.48 16.27
CA ILE A 426 -6.20 0.77 17.56
C ILE A 426 -7.37 -0.22 17.67
N PHE A 427 -8.58 0.15 17.22
CA PHE A 427 -9.72 -0.77 17.18
C PHE A 427 -9.47 -1.99 16.28
N GLN A 428 -8.87 -1.79 15.11
CA GLN A 428 -8.51 -2.91 14.24
C GLN A 428 -7.49 -3.84 14.93
N LEU A 429 -6.52 -3.27 15.66
CA LEU A 429 -5.56 -4.07 16.42
C LEU A 429 -6.23 -4.87 17.54
N TYR A 430 -7.26 -4.32 18.21
CA TYR A 430 -8.05 -5.06 19.19
C TYR A 430 -8.68 -6.32 18.58
N GLU A 431 -9.28 -6.21 17.39
CA GLU A 431 -9.83 -7.38 16.69
C GLU A 431 -8.75 -8.41 16.37
N LYS A 432 -7.55 -7.97 15.94
CA LYS A 432 -6.41 -8.85 15.65
C LYS A 432 -5.92 -9.61 16.88
N ILE A 433 -6.12 -9.06 18.08
CA ILE A 433 -5.81 -9.73 19.36
C ILE A 433 -7.03 -10.40 20.01
N LYS A 434 -8.08 -10.68 19.22
CA LYS A 434 -9.31 -11.36 19.66
C LYS A 434 -10.08 -10.61 20.76
N VAL A 435 -9.99 -9.27 20.79
CA VAL A 435 -10.79 -8.40 21.66
C VAL A 435 -11.93 -7.80 20.83
N PRO A 436 -13.21 -8.10 21.16
CA PRO A 436 -14.35 -7.57 20.41
C PRO A 436 -14.44 -6.05 20.48
N VAL A 437 -14.74 -5.41 19.35
CA VAL A 437 -15.02 -3.97 19.25
C VAL A 437 -16.47 -3.75 18.85
N ASP A 438 -17.17 -2.91 19.59
CA ASP A 438 -18.52 -2.45 19.27
C ASP A 438 -18.44 -1.27 18.29
N TRP A 439 -18.49 -1.57 16.99
CA TRP A 439 -18.34 -0.57 15.93
C TRP A 439 -19.50 0.44 15.84
N ASP A 440 -20.63 0.19 16.50
CA ASP A 440 -21.74 1.14 16.57
C ASP A 440 -21.42 2.31 17.50
N LYS A 441 -20.47 2.12 18.44
CA LYS A 441 -19.94 3.19 19.30
C LYS A 441 -18.78 3.96 18.68
N VAL A 442 -18.22 3.48 17.57
CA VAL A 442 -17.03 4.06 16.96
C VAL A 442 -17.42 5.15 15.97
N ASN A 443 -16.94 6.36 16.20
CA ASN A 443 -17.13 7.49 15.28
C ASN A 443 -16.19 7.38 14.07
N LYS A 444 -16.75 7.40 12.86
CA LYS A 444 -16.00 7.21 11.61
C LYS A 444 -15.85 8.54 10.84
N PRO A 445 -14.75 8.75 10.09
CA PRO A 445 -14.60 9.88 9.19
C PRO A 445 -15.56 9.81 7.98
N PRO A 446 -15.84 10.94 7.31
CA PRO A 446 -15.29 12.27 7.55
C PRO A 446 -15.92 12.93 8.79
N TYR A 447 -15.07 13.48 9.65
CA TYR A 447 -15.52 14.24 10.81
C TYR A 447 -15.94 15.66 10.39
N SER A 448 -17.03 16.18 10.97
CA SER A 448 -17.39 17.58 10.80
C SER A 448 -16.29 18.49 11.35
N LYS A 449 -16.00 19.61 10.66
CA LYS A 449 -15.03 20.62 11.13
C LYS A 449 -15.35 21.07 12.56
N LEU A 450 -16.63 21.26 12.86
CA LEU A 450 -17.13 21.51 14.21
C LEU A 450 -17.39 20.16 14.91
N GLY A 451 -16.57 19.79 15.89
CA GLY A 451 -16.75 18.57 16.69
C GLY A 451 -15.84 17.39 16.34
N SER A 452 -14.97 17.50 15.32
CA SER A 452 -14.02 16.43 14.98
C SER A 452 -13.18 15.98 16.16
N ASN A 453 -12.63 16.91 16.95
CA ASN A 453 -11.79 16.55 18.08
C ASN A 453 -12.56 15.78 19.17
N MET A 454 -13.82 16.15 19.40
CA MET A 454 -14.68 15.46 20.37
C MET A 454 -14.95 14.01 19.94
N LYS A 455 -15.19 13.78 18.63
CA LYS A 455 -15.41 12.43 18.09
C LYS A 455 -14.17 11.55 18.17
N LYS A 456 -12.99 12.11 17.90
CA LYS A 456 -11.71 11.41 18.06
C LYS A 456 -11.44 11.08 19.54
N LEU A 457 -11.75 12.01 20.43
CA LEU A 457 -11.60 11.82 21.88
C LEU A 457 -12.57 10.73 22.41
N GLU A 458 -13.82 10.71 21.96
CA GLU A 458 -14.79 9.63 22.25
C GLU A 458 -14.22 8.26 21.86
N ASN A 459 -13.68 8.15 20.64
CA ASN A 459 -13.01 6.93 20.17
C ASN A 459 -11.81 6.55 21.06
N CYS A 460 -10.92 7.49 21.35
CA CYS A 460 -9.75 7.21 22.18
C CYS A 460 -10.12 6.78 23.61
N ASN A 461 -11.16 7.39 24.19
CA ASN A 461 -11.69 6.98 25.48
C ASN A 461 -12.22 5.54 25.44
N TYR A 462 -12.96 5.19 24.38
CA TYR A 462 -13.47 3.83 24.20
C TYR A 462 -12.33 2.81 23.99
N ALA A 463 -11.29 3.17 23.23
CA ALA A 463 -10.10 2.33 23.05
C ALA A 463 -9.36 2.06 24.37
N VAL A 464 -9.24 3.07 25.25
CA VAL A 464 -8.68 2.90 26.59
C VAL A 464 -9.58 2.06 27.49
N GLU A 465 -10.90 2.20 27.38
CA GLU A 465 -11.87 1.38 28.10
C GLU A 465 -11.76 -0.10 27.73
N LEU A 466 -11.72 -0.42 26.43
CA LEU A 466 -11.51 -1.79 25.94
C LEU A 466 -10.20 -2.37 26.48
N GLY A 467 -9.12 -1.58 26.45
CA GLY A 467 -7.83 -1.97 27.00
C GLY A 467 -7.93 -2.35 28.48
N LYS A 468 -8.57 -1.51 29.30
CA LYS A 468 -8.72 -1.75 30.75
C LYS A 468 -9.68 -2.91 31.07
N LYS A 469 -10.87 -2.91 30.47
CA LYS A 469 -11.98 -3.79 30.85
C LYS A 469 -11.92 -5.15 30.16
N GLU A 470 -11.72 -5.17 28.85
CA GLU A 470 -11.78 -6.39 28.05
C GLU A 470 -10.40 -7.04 27.94
N ALA A 471 -9.39 -6.25 27.53
CA ALA A 471 -8.04 -6.76 27.33
C ALA A 471 -7.25 -6.92 28.64
N LYS A 472 -7.69 -6.30 29.76
CA LYS A 472 -7.00 -6.31 31.07
C LYS A 472 -5.58 -5.74 31.03
N PHE A 473 -5.38 -4.68 30.24
CA PHE A 473 -4.14 -3.93 30.15
C PHE A 473 -3.91 -3.03 31.37
N SER A 474 -2.64 -2.84 31.72
CA SER A 474 -2.22 -1.88 32.74
C SER A 474 -2.08 -0.50 32.10
N LEU A 475 -3.20 0.24 32.07
CA LEU A 475 -3.28 1.58 31.49
C LEU A 475 -3.43 2.65 32.59
N VAL A 476 -2.68 2.49 33.69
CA VAL A 476 -2.69 3.45 34.81
C VAL A 476 -2.10 4.77 34.34
N GLY A 477 -2.88 5.85 34.50
CA GLY A 477 -2.46 7.19 34.04
C GLY A 477 -2.58 7.42 32.53
N ILE A 478 -3.21 6.51 31.78
CA ILE A 478 -3.54 6.72 30.35
C ILE A 478 -5.04 7.01 30.24
N ALA A 479 -5.35 8.16 29.63
CA ALA A 479 -6.69 8.60 29.24
C ALA A 479 -6.79 8.73 27.71
N GLY A 480 -8.02 8.86 27.18
CA GLY A 480 -8.21 9.03 25.74
C GLY A 480 -7.61 10.33 25.21
N GLN A 481 -7.50 11.36 26.05
CA GLN A 481 -6.85 12.63 25.69
C GLN A 481 -5.38 12.43 25.34
N ASP A 482 -4.65 11.60 26.09
CA ASP A 482 -3.23 11.34 25.83
C ASP A 482 -3.00 10.71 24.46
N LEU A 483 -3.90 9.82 24.02
CA LEU A 483 -3.83 9.22 22.69
C LEU A 483 -4.22 10.22 21.60
N ASN A 484 -5.26 11.01 21.82
CA ASN A 484 -5.75 11.98 20.86
C ASN A 484 -4.78 13.15 20.62
N GLU A 485 -4.03 13.55 21.66
CA GLU A 485 -2.96 14.55 21.57
C GLU A 485 -1.63 13.96 21.08
N GLY A 486 -1.54 12.64 20.86
CA GLY A 486 -0.33 11.99 20.34
C GLY A 486 0.81 11.92 21.35
N ASN A 487 0.52 11.74 22.65
CA ASN A 487 1.55 11.61 23.68
C ASN A 487 2.46 10.41 23.39
N ARG A 488 3.74 10.69 23.07
CA ARG A 488 4.71 9.68 22.63
C ARG A 488 4.80 8.48 23.57
N LYS A 489 5.08 8.75 24.85
CA LYS A 489 5.33 7.72 25.86
C LYS A 489 4.11 6.84 26.12
N LEU A 490 2.92 7.45 26.18
CA LEU A 490 1.70 6.74 26.55
C LEU A 490 1.13 5.95 25.36
N THR A 491 1.26 6.47 24.14
CA THR A 491 0.92 5.73 22.92
C THR A 491 1.80 4.49 22.76
N LEU A 492 3.12 4.62 22.93
CA LEU A 492 4.04 3.48 22.88
C LEU A 492 3.75 2.45 23.98
N ALA A 493 3.38 2.88 25.18
CA ALA A 493 3.02 1.98 26.28
C ALA A 493 1.76 1.14 25.95
N LEU A 494 0.78 1.70 25.25
CA LEU A 494 -0.39 0.95 24.77
C LEU A 494 -0.02 -0.01 23.64
N LEU A 495 0.76 0.45 22.66
CA LEU A 495 1.20 -0.37 21.51
C LEU A 495 2.02 -1.58 21.94
N TRP A 496 2.90 -1.41 22.93
CA TRP A 496 3.63 -2.52 23.53
C TRP A 496 2.69 -3.58 24.11
N GLN A 497 1.60 -3.16 24.79
CA GLN A 497 0.67 -4.11 25.42
C GLN A 497 -0.15 -4.87 24.38
N LEU A 498 -0.55 -4.18 23.31
CA LEU A 498 -1.21 -4.79 22.15
C LEU A 498 -0.30 -5.82 21.48
N MET A 499 0.95 -5.45 21.17
CA MET A 499 1.93 -6.33 20.55
C MET A 499 2.23 -7.55 21.42
N ARG A 500 2.45 -7.36 22.73
CA ARG A 500 2.68 -8.46 23.65
C ARG A 500 1.49 -9.41 23.71
N ARG A 501 0.26 -8.89 23.81
CA ARG A 501 -0.94 -9.74 23.82
C ARG A 501 -1.07 -10.53 22.53
N TYR A 502 -0.81 -9.90 21.38
CA TYR A 502 -0.79 -10.58 20.09
C TYR A 502 0.19 -11.76 20.08
N THR A 503 1.43 -11.56 20.52
CA THR A 503 2.43 -12.64 20.61
C THR A 503 2.00 -13.75 21.55
N LEU A 504 1.44 -13.43 22.72
CA LEU A 504 0.95 -14.44 23.66
C LEU A 504 -0.21 -15.26 23.09
N ASN A 505 -1.14 -14.64 22.35
CA ASN A 505 -2.22 -15.36 21.69
C ASN A 505 -1.70 -16.37 20.68
N ILE A 506 -0.65 -16.02 19.91
CA ILE A 506 -0.02 -16.95 18.95
C ILE A 506 0.60 -18.13 19.69
N LEU A 507 1.29 -17.88 20.81
CA LEU A 507 1.93 -18.94 21.59
C LEU A 507 0.91 -19.85 22.28
N GLU A 508 -0.20 -19.30 22.76
CA GLU A 508 -1.32 -20.07 23.32
C GLU A 508 -1.98 -20.95 22.26
N ASP A 509 -2.18 -20.44 21.04
CA ASP A 509 -2.71 -21.21 19.91
C ASP A 509 -1.78 -22.37 19.51
N LEU A 510 -0.45 -22.20 19.63
CA LEU A 510 0.55 -23.25 19.36
C LEU A 510 0.69 -24.26 20.52
N GLY A 511 0.40 -23.83 21.76
CA GLY A 511 0.53 -24.63 22.98
C GLY A 511 -0.75 -25.37 23.39
N ASP A 512 -1.62 -25.71 22.43
CA ASP A 512 -2.93 -26.34 22.66
C ASP A 512 -3.80 -25.62 23.72
N GLY A 513 -3.74 -24.28 23.76
CA GLY A 513 -4.53 -23.46 24.68
C GLY A 513 -3.93 -23.33 26.09
N GLN A 514 -2.69 -23.76 26.32
CA GLN A 514 -2.00 -23.44 27.57
C GLN A 514 -1.62 -21.96 27.63
N LYS A 515 -1.98 -21.30 28.74
CA LYS A 515 -1.59 -19.92 28.97
C LYS A 515 -0.08 -19.79 29.08
N VAL A 516 0.51 -19.10 28.12
CA VAL A 516 1.94 -18.76 28.10
C VAL A 516 2.15 -17.43 28.83
N ASN A 517 3.17 -17.36 29.68
CA ASN A 517 3.63 -16.12 30.30
C ASN A 517 5.15 -15.95 30.04
N ASP A 518 5.70 -14.80 30.46
CA ASP A 518 7.11 -14.48 30.19
C ASP A 518 8.07 -15.52 30.81
N ASP A 519 7.73 -16.07 31.98
CA ASP A 519 8.54 -17.10 32.66
C ASP A 519 8.57 -18.41 31.87
N THR A 520 7.43 -18.83 31.29
CA THR A 520 7.35 -20.00 30.42
C THR A 520 8.28 -19.85 29.21
N ILE A 521 8.35 -18.65 28.61
CA ILE A 521 9.22 -18.38 27.47
C ILE A 521 10.69 -18.43 27.88
N VAL A 522 11.04 -17.85 29.04
CA VAL A 522 12.43 -17.89 29.56
C VAL A 522 12.88 -19.32 29.86
N ILE A 523 12.01 -20.14 30.46
CA ILE A 523 12.29 -21.56 30.72
C ILE A 523 12.55 -22.29 29.39
N TRP A 524 11.65 -22.11 28.42
CA TRP A 524 11.80 -22.73 27.10
C TRP A 524 13.10 -22.33 26.40
N VAL A 525 13.47 -21.04 26.42
CA VAL A 525 14.74 -20.55 25.87
C VAL A 525 15.93 -21.21 26.58
N ASN A 526 15.90 -21.29 27.90
CA ASN A 526 17.00 -21.86 28.69
C ASN A 526 17.16 -23.37 28.45
N ASP A 527 16.06 -24.10 28.28
CA ASP A 527 16.09 -25.52 27.95
C ASP A 527 16.72 -25.73 26.58
N ALA A 528 16.31 -24.95 25.57
CA ALA A 528 16.89 -25.00 24.23
C ALA A 528 18.39 -24.65 24.22
N LEU A 529 18.80 -23.60 24.95
CA LEU A 529 20.20 -23.20 25.08
C LEU A 529 21.03 -24.31 25.77
N THR A 530 20.50 -24.90 26.83
CA THR A 530 21.18 -25.98 27.56
C THR A 530 21.36 -27.22 26.69
N GLN A 531 20.34 -27.60 25.92
CA GLN A 531 20.43 -28.71 24.96
C GLN A 531 21.49 -28.47 23.88
N ALA A 532 21.68 -27.21 23.47
CA ALA A 532 22.71 -26.80 22.53
C ALA A 532 24.09 -26.57 23.19
N GLY A 533 24.24 -26.79 24.50
CA GLY A 533 25.48 -26.57 25.24
C GLY A 533 25.88 -25.10 25.37
N LYS A 534 24.92 -24.19 25.37
CA LYS A 534 25.10 -22.73 25.52
C LYS A 534 24.68 -22.26 26.92
N GLY A 535 25.17 -21.07 27.30
CA GLY A 535 24.81 -20.44 28.59
C GLY A 535 23.35 -20.00 28.62
N THR A 536 22.75 -19.99 29.81
CA THR A 536 21.35 -19.61 30.06
C THR A 536 21.21 -18.11 30.35
N ILE A 537 19.97 -17.62 30.32
CA ILE A 537 19.60 -16.23 30.65
C ILE A 537 18.71 -16.18 31.89
N SER A 538 18.83 -15.10 32.67
CA SER A 538 17.94 -14.84 33.82
C SER A 538 16.63 -14.13 33.44
N GLY A 539 16.53 -13.62 32.21
CA GLY A 539 15.36 -12.90 31.70
C GLY A 539 15.70 -12.00 30.51
N PHE A 540 14.70 -11.40 29.88
CA PHE A 540 14.86 -10.62 28.63
C PHE A 540 15.61 -9.28 28.77
N LYS A 541 15.91 -8.85 30.01
CA LYS A 541 16.73 -7.65 30.28
C LYS A 541 18.21 -7.98 30.50
N THR A 542 18.60 -9.25 30.44
CA THR A 542 19.98 -9.67 30.71
C THR A 542 20.85 -9.29 29.51
N ILE A 543 21.56 -8.17 29.60
CA ILE A 543 22.61 -7.80 28.65
C ILE A 543 23.76 -8.78 28.89
N GLN A 544 23.79 -9.90 28.17
CA GLN A 544 25.03 -10.65 28.04
C GLN A 544 25.90 -9.88 27.04
N THR A 545 26.89 -9.17 27.57
CA THR A 545 28.11 -8.82 26.82
C THR A 545 28.68 -10.11 26.26
N LEU A 546 28.38 -10.39 24.99
CA LEU A 546 29.09 -11.38 24.19
C LEU A 546 30.51 -10.82 23.97
N THR A 547 31.44 -11.22 24.84
CA THR A 547 32.90 -11.06 24.64
C THR A 547 33.42 -12.05 23.63
#